data_AF-A0AAV4FNK0-F1
#
_entry.id   AF-A0AAV4FNK0-F1
#
_cell.length_a   1.000
_cell.length_b   1.000
_cell.length_c   1.000
_cell.angle_alpha   90.00
_cell.angle_beta   90.00
_cell.angle_gamma   90.00
#
_symmetry.space_group_name_H-M   'P 1'
#
loop_
_entity.id
_entity.type
_entity.pdbx_description
1 polymer ?
#
loop_
_entity_poly.entity_id
_entity_poly.type
_entity_poly.pdbx_seq_one_letter_code
_entity_poly.pdbx_strand_id
1 'polypeptide(L)'
;MKKWASLDPKADSISGMSVELAHEKLIKGREKTASKVIVGVIDSGVDIEHEDLKGVIWTNEKEIPNNHIDDDKNGYVDDINGWNFLGNTIHENLEFTRILKKGDDGSQTYKKAQKMYNGEFKEANDNLQHYIFLKEKIHISDSIIKLQIVDDKDITLKSLENLEHRAGISPETKKHIDFLRGFLSFGPSIDIIIEQLQKGLDYFQGQVDYHLNMDFNGRASLSDDPDNFDDIYYGNNNVMGPSKKEIEHGTHVAGIIAAKRHNNIGLDGIADNVEIMVLRAVPDGDEYDKDIALSIKYAVDNGAKVINTSFGKAFSPHMDKVKEAILYAAKKDVLIVNAAGNDTDNIDVVESYPTDFYEGKEIADNMITIGAITPQFGDNLVAPFSNYGKTNVDVFAPGVKIWSTTPNNKYKFLDGTSMAAPQVTGVATLVRSLYPRLKASQVKAIIMASGISINGKITVGEKKNVSMTEISKTGKIVNLYNAILMADKMNAGKLKL
;
A
#
# COMPACT_ATOMS: atom_id res chain seq x y z
N MET A 1 -13.57 -9.54 11.91
CA MET A 1 -14.48 -8.37 11.94
C MET A 1 -14.12 -7.49 10.74
N LYS A 2 -14.98 -7.37 9.72
CA LYS A 2 -14.64 -6.70 8.44
C LYS A 2 -14.54 -5.17 8.52
N LYS A 3 -15.30 -4.53 9.43
CA LYS A 3 -15.42 -3.06 9.54
C LYS A 3 -14.68 -2.46 10.75
N TRP A 4 -13.71 -3.18 11.32
CA TRP A 4 -13.11 -2.81 12.60
C TRP A 4 -12.44 -1.42 12.59
N ALA A 5 -11.81 -1.04 11.46
CA ALA A 5 -11.15 0.25 11.30
C ALA A 5 -12.13 1.43 11.45
N SER A 6 -13.41 1.22 11.11
CA SER A 6 -14.45 2.25 11.15
C SER A 6 -15.15 2.36 12.51
N LEU A 7 -14.90 1.42 13.43
CA LEU A 7 -15.54 1.36 14.75
C LEU A 7 -15.03 2.44 15.70
N ASP A 8 -15.78 2.66 16.78
CA ASP A 8 -15.47 3.69 17.77
C ASP A 8 -14.63 3.11 18.92
N PRO A 9 -13.46 3.69 19.23
CA PRO A 9 -12.60 3.21 20.30
C PRO A 9 -13.24 3.10 21.68
N LYS A 10 -14.16 3.99 22.00
CA LYS A 10 -14.76 4.04 23.33
C LYS A 10 -15.93 3.07 23.43
N ALA A 11 -16.76 2.98 22.40
CA ALA A 11 -17.92 2.09 22.38
C ALA A 11 -17.54 0.63 22.15
N ASP A 12 -16.59 0.37 21.26
CA ASP A 12 -16.28 -0.97 20.77
C ASP A 12 -15.01 -1.58 21.40
N SER A 13 -14.29 -0.81 22.22
CA SER A 13 -13.01 -1.23 22.85
C SER A 13 -11.97 -1.73 21.83
N ILE A 14 -11.94 -1.11 20.65
CA ILE A 14 -11.10 -1.47 19.50
C ILE A 14 -10.40 -0.22 18.97
N SER A 15 -9.19 -0.31 18.44
CA SER A 15 -8.41 0.85 18.00
C SER A 15 -8.85 1.44 16.64
N GLY A 16 -10.17 1.57 16.41
CA GLY A 16 -10.76 2.16 15.21
C GLY A 16 -10.71 3.69 15.18
N MET A 17 -11.30 4.31 14.14
CA MET A 17 -11.25 5.74 13.88
C MET A 17 -12.59 6.49 14.09
N SER A 18 -13.61 5.84 14.65
CA SER A 18 -14.97 6.41 14.84
C SER A 18 -15.61 6.91 13.54
N VAL A 19 -15.42 6.19 12.43
CA VAL A 19 -15.87 6.63 11.10
C VAL A 19 -17.38 6.55 10.98
N GLU A 20 -17.97 5.41 11.38
CA GLU A 20 -19.42 5.23 11.32
C GLU A 20 -20.14 6.21 12.25
N LEU A 21 -19.58 6.46 13.44
CA LEU A 21 -20.12 7.44 14.39
C LEU A 21 -20.08 8.87 13.82
N ALA A 22 -18.99 9.26 13.14
CA ALA A 22 -18.89 10.57 12.50
C ALA A 22 -19.93 10.73 11.38
N HIS A 23 -20.07 9.72 10.52
CA HIS A 23 -21.09 9.69 9.48
C HIS A 23 -22.49 9.87 10.06
N GLU A 24 -22.84 9.09 11.08
CA GLU A 24 -24.18 9.12 11.70
C GLU A 24 -24.49 10.44 12.40
N LYS A 25 -23.54 11.00 13.16
CA LYS A 25 -23.80 12.11 14.09
C LYS A 25 -23.39 13.47 13.59
N LEU A 26 -22.37 13.57 12.74
CA LEU A 26 -21.74 14.84 12.38
C LEU A 26 -21.81 15.16 10.89
N ILE A 27 -21.94 14.16 10.01
CA ILE A 27 -21.92 14.35 8.56
C ILE A 27 -23.33 14.28 7.97
N LYS A 28 -24.15 13.34 8.45
CA LYS A 28 -25.54 13.18 7.99
C LYS A 28 -26.31 14.50 7.98
N GLY A 29 -26.85 14.87 6.83
CA GLY A 29 -27.59 16.12 6.59
C GLY A 29 -26.74 17.30 6.12
N ARG A 30 -25.41 17.16 6.03
CA ARG A 30 -24.48 18.19 5.53
C ARG A 30 -24.07 17.98 4.07
N GLU A 31 -24.58 16.94 3.42
CA GLU A 31 -24.19 16.52 2.07
C GLU A 31 -24.47 17.63 1.05
N LYS A 32 -25.54 18.41 1.25
CA LYS A 32 -25.92 19.52 0.36
C LYS A 32 -24.93 20.68 0.34
N THR A 33 -24.10 20.81 1.37
CA THR A 33 -23.05 21.85 1.46
C THR A 33 -21.67 21.30 1.20
N ALA A 34 -21.55 19.98 1.03
CA ALA A 34 -20.28 19.31 0.80
C ALA A 34 -19.86 19.49 -0.67
N SER A 35 -18.59 19.81 -0.89
CA SER A 35 -17.99 19.94 -2.23
C SER A 35 -17.34 18.63 -2.63
N LYS A 36 -17.54 18.21 -3.88
CA LYS A 36 -16.91 17.00 -4.39
C LYS A 36 -15.39 17.15 -4.41
N VAL A 37 -14.68 16.17 -3.88
CA VAL A 37 -13.21 16.19 -3.74
C VAL A 37 -12.58 15.17 -4.68
N ILE A 38 -11.66 15.62 -5.53
CA ILE A 38 -10.84 14.73 -6.36
C ILE A 38 -9.64 14.26 -5.55
N VAL A 39 -9.43 12.95 -5.52
CA VAL A 39 -8.30 12.27 -4.88
C VAL A 39 -7.46 11.59 -5.94
N GLY A 40 -6.19 11.99 -6.05
CA GLY A 40 -5.22 11.28 -6.88
C GLY A 40 -4.71 10.04 -6.16
N VAL A 41 -4.92 8.85 -6.72
CA VAL A 41 -4.35 7.59 -6.22
C VAL A 41 -3.17 7.23 -7.12
N ILE A 42 -1.96 7.47 -6.61
CA ILE A 42 -0.71 7.11 -7.29
C ILE A 42 -0.32 5.71 -6.84
N ASP A 43 -0.48 4.73 -7.72
CA ASP A 43 -0.37 3.30 -7.38
C ASP A 43 -0.11 2.45 -8.64
N SER A 44 -0.34 1.13 -8.57
CA SER A 44 -0.17 0.19 -9.69
C SER A 44 -1.30 0.21 -10.73
N GLY A 45 -2.36 0.98 -10.46
CA GLY A 45 -3.58 1.08 -11.25
C GLY A 45 -4.81 0.71 -10.41
N VAL A 46 -6.02 0.90 -10.96
CA VAL A 46 -7.28 0.63 -10.26
C VAL A 46 -8.24 -0.06 -11.23
N ASP A 47 -8.93 -1.11 -10.79
CA ASP A 47 -10.04 -1.72 -11.53
C ASP A 47 -11.23 -0.76 -11.53
N ILE A 48 -11.22 0.20 -12.47
CA ILE A 48 -12.25 1.24 -12.60
C ILE A 48 -13.64 0.66 -12.97
N GLU A 49 -13.70 -0.62 -13.34
CA GLU A 49 -14.93 -1.35 -13.63
C GLU A 49 -15.55 -2.00 -12.39
N HIS A 50 -14.85 -1.98 -11.26
CA HIS A 50 -15.28 -2.63 -10.02
C HIS A 50 -16.64 -2.09 -9.55
N GLU A 51 -17.58 -2.99 -9.22
CA GLU A 51 -18.97 -2.63 -8.92
C GLU A 51 -19.13 -1.63 -7.78
N ASP A 52 -18.28 -1.76 -6.76
CA ASP A 52 -18.26 -0.90 -5.57
C ASP A 52 -17.63 0.49 -5.80
N LEU A 53 -16.89 0.66 -6.90
CA LEU A 53 -16.26 1.91 -7.30
C LEU A 53 -17.08 2.65 -8.39
N LYS A 54 -18.22 2.10 -8.80
CA LYS A 54 -19.06 2.74 -9.82
C LYS A 54 -19.60 4.10 -9.34
N GLY A 55 -19.30 5.13 -10.13
CA GLY A 55 -19.72 6.50 -9.88
C GLY A 55 -18.83 7.29 -8.91
N VAL A 56 -17.69 6.72 -8.50
CA VAL A 56 -16.67 7.43 -7.71
C VAL A 56 -15.32 7.49 -8.43
N ILE A 57 -15.22 7.03 -9.68
CA ILE A 57 -14.03 7.24 -10.52
C ILE A 57 -14.14 8.64 -11.16
N TRP A 58 -13.06 9.42 -11.05
CA TRP A 58 -12.96 10.75 -11.65
C TRP A 58 -13.10 10.65 -13.17
N THR A 59 -13.76 11.64 -13.78
CA THR A 59 -13.88 11.74 -15.23
C THR A 59 -13.39 13.12 -15.67
N ASN A 60 -12.43 13.17 -16.60
CA ASN A 60 -12.03 14.42 -17.25
C ASN A 60 -13.16 14.88 -18.19
N GLU A 61 -14.02 15.77 -17.72
CA GLU A 61 -15.15 16.30 -18.51
C GLU A 61 -14.70 17.15 -19.71
N LYS A 62 -13.41 17.48 -19.81
CA LYS A 62 -12.87 18.25 -20.93
C LYS A 62 -12.45 17.38 -22.12
N GLU A 63 -12.37 16.07 -21.93
CA GLU A 63 -11.99 15.09 -22.96
C GLU A 63 -13.20 14.42 -23.60
N ILE A 64 -13.11 14.08 -24.88
CA ILE A 64 -14.07 13.23 -25.58
C ILE A 64 -13.49 11.80 -25.65
N PRO A 65 -14.10 10.81 -24.96
CA PRO A 65 -13.52 9.48 -24.87
C PRO A 65 -13.26 8.80 -26.22
N ASN A 66 -12.02 8.33 -26.41
CA ASN A 66 -11.55 7.51 -27.52
C ASN A 66 -11.59 8.21 -28.89
N ASN A 67 -11.40 9.53 -28.92
CA ASN A 67 -11.26 10.27 -30.18
C ASN A 67 -9.80 10.40 -30.63
N HIS A 68 -8.84 9.97 -29.80
CA HIS A 68 -7.39 10.05 -30.03
C HIS A 68 -6.87 11.49 -30.19
N ILE A 69 -7.54 12.43 -29.55
CA ILE A 69 -7.20 13.85 -29.52
C ILE A 69 -7.05 14.26 -28.05
N ASP A 70 -6.08 15.11 -27.78
CA ASP A 70 -5.98 15.84 -26.51
C ASP A 70 -6.88 17.08 -26.63
N ASP A 71 -8.14 16.93 -26.20
CA ASP A 71 -9.18 17.94 -26.36
C ASP A 71 -8.97 19.14 -25.43
N ASP A 72 -8.46 18.89 -24.23
CA ASP A 72 -8.22 19.89 -23.20
C ASP A 72 -6.83 20.57 -23.30
N LYS A 73 -5.96 20.03 -24.15
CA LYS A 73 -4.61 20.51 -24.48
C LYS A 73 -3.66 20.48 -23.28
N ASN A 74 -3.85 19.52 -22.38
CA ASN A 74 -2.96 19.29 -21.24
C ASN A 74 -1.74 18.42 -21.61
N GLY A 75 -1.72 17.84 -22.81
CA GLY A 75 -0.69 16.97 -23.36
C GLY A 75 -0.91 15.46 -23.14
N TYR A 76 -2.06 15.07 -22.59
CA TYR A 76 -2.43 13.70 -22.27
C TYR A 76 -3.69 13.28 -23.05
N VAL A 77 -3.48 12.64 -24.19
CA VAL A 77 -4.57 12.20 -25.10
C VAL A 77 -5.52 11.22 -24.42
N ASP A 78 -6.83 11.51 -24.48
CA ASP A 78 -7.90 10.64 -23.97
C ASP A 78 -7.74 10.27 -22.47
N ASP A 79 -7.26 11.18 -21.61
CA ASP A 79 -6.96 10.94 -20.18
C ASP A 79 -8.21 10.90 -19.27
N ILE A 80 -9.24 10.16 -19.70
CA ILE A 80 -10.60 10.18 -19.14
C ILE A 80 -10.66 9.91 -17.63
N ASN A 81 -9.86 8.98 -17.09
CA ASN A 81 -9.91 8.60 -15.67
C ASN A 81 -8.60 8.83 -14.92
N GLY A 82 -7.68 9.57 -15.54
CA GLY A 82 -6.31 9.77 -15.10
C GLY A 82 -5.32 9.22 -16.13
N TRP A 83 -4.11 8.90 -15.68
CA TRP A 83 -3.00 8.60 -16.58
C TRP A 83 -2.16 7.40 -16.13
N ASN A 84 -1.61 6.66 -17.10
CA ASN A 84 -0.70 5.54 -16.91
C ASN A 84 0.69 5.87 -17.43
N PHE A 85 1.61 6.20 -16.51
CA PHE A 85 3.01 6.51 -16.79
C PHE A 85 3.84 5.27 -17.14
N LEU A 86 3.36 4.08 -16.79
CA LEU A 86 4.11 2.83 -16.97
C LEU A 86 3.87 2.16 -18.33
N GLY A 87 2.91 2.64 -19.13
CA GLY A 87 2.53 1.99 -20.39
C GLY A 87 2.13 0.52 -20.16
N ASN A 88 2.78 -0.41 -20.85
CA ASN A 88 2.57 -1.85 -20.67
C ASN A 88 3.55 -2.51 -19.68
N THR A 89 4.42 -1.72 -19.03
CA THR A 89 5.38 -2.23 -18.04
C THR A 89 4.62 -2.76 -16.83
N ILE A 90 4.94 -3.98 -16.43
CA ILE A 90 4.44 -4.61 -15.19
C ILE A 90 5.60 -4.72 -14.21
N HIS A 91 6.59 -5.55 -14.53
CA HIS A 91 7.73 -5.83 -13.68
C HIS A 91 8.85 -4.83 -13.91
N GLU A 92 9.60 -4.52 -12.87
CA GLU A 92 10.73 -3.60 -12.91
C GLU A 92 11.81 -3.98 -11.88
N ASN A 93 13.06 -3.59 -12.15
CA ASN A 93 14.13 -3.71 -11.18
C ASN A 93 13.82 -2.94 -9.88
N LEU A 94 14.40 -3.37 -8.75
CA LEU A 94 14.55 -2.49 -7.57
C LEU A 94 15.60 -1.41 -7.86
N GLU A 95 15.51 -0.26 -7.19
CA GLU A 95 16.35 0.90 -7.49
C GLU A 95 17.84 0.61 -7.28
N PHE A 96 18.19 -0.17 -6.25
CA PHE A 96 19.58 -0.57 -6.05
C PHE A 96 20.12 -1.43 -7.20
N THR A 97 19.30 -2.28 -7.82
CA THR A 97 19.69 -3.04 -9.02
C THR A 97 19.95 -2.10 -10.18
N ARG A 98 19.10 -1.07 -10.37
CA ARG A 98 19.31 -0.03 -11.41
C ARG A 98 20.58 0.77 -11.18
N ILE A 99 20.88 1.13 -9.93
CA ILE A 99 22.13 1.80 -9.55
C ILE A 99 23.33 0.94 -9.92
N LEU A 100 23.31 -0.36 -9.63
CA LEU A 100 24.40 -1.26 -9.98
C LEU A 100 24.61 -1.38 -11.50
N LYS A 101 23.52 -1.40 -12.28
CA LYS A 101 23.56 -1.46 -13.76
C LYS A 101 24.23 -0.23 -14.38
N LYS A 102 24.15 0.94 -13.73
CA LYS A 102 24.85 2.17 -14.17
C LYS A 102 26.38 2.09 -13.98
N GLY A 103 26.87 1.17 -13.16
CA GLY A 103 28.31 0.95 -12.90
C GLY A 103 28.81 1.61 -11.62
N ASP A 104 29.96 1.14 -11.12
CA ASP A 104 30.60 1.66 -9.90
C ASP A 104 31.18 3.06 -10.14
N ASP A 105 30.56 4.05 -9.51
CA ASP A 105 31.00 5.45 -9.52
C ASP A 105 31.80 5.83 -8.25
N GLY A 106 32.06 4.87 -7.36
CA GLY A 106 32.74 5.06 -6.08
C GLY A 106 31.90 5.73 -4.98
N SER A 107 30.64 6.09 -5.27
CA SER A 107 29.76 6.82 -4.35
C SER A 107 29.35 5.97 -3.15
N GLN A 108 28.94 6.64 -2.06
CA GLN A 108 28.36 5.96 -0.91
C GLN A 108 27.01 5.31 -1.27
N THR A 109 26.27 5.91 -2.20
CA THR A 109 25.02 5.37 -2.76
C THR A 109 25.26 4.03 -3.44
N TYR A 110 26.27 3.94 -4.33
CA TYR A 110 26.63 2.70 -4.99
C TYR A 110 27.03 1.61 -3.99
N LYS A 111 27.85 1.94 -2.98
CA LYS A 111 28.25 0.99 -1.93
C LYS A 111 27.07 0.49 -1.10
N LYS A 112 26.11 1.37 -0.76
CA LYS A 112 24.86 0.99 -0.06
C LYS A 112 24.02 0.07 -0.94
N ALA A 113 23.84 0.43 -2.22
CA ALA A 113 23.11 -0.37 -3.21
C ALA A 113 23.74 -1.76 -3.39
N GLN A 114 25.07 -1.84 -3.52
CA GLN A 114 25.79 -3.10 -3.66
C GLN A 114 25.61 -4.00 -2.42
N LYS A 115 25.67 -3.43 -1.21
CA LYS A 115 25.45 -4.18 0.02
C LYS A 115 24.03 -4.75 0.08
N MET A 116 23.02 -3.94 -0.25
CA MET A 116 21.62 -4.38 -0.27
C MET A 116 21.39 -5.46 -1.33
N TYR A 117 21.84 -5.22 -2.57
CA TYR A 117 21.76 -6.20 -3.66
C TYR A 117 22.34 -7.56 -3.27
N ASN A 118 23.56 -7.58 -2.72
CA ASN A 118 24.21 -8.83 -2.34
C ASN A 118 23.44 -9.59 -1.25
N GLY A 119 22.81 -8.87 -0.32
CA GLY A 119 21.95 -9.46 0.72
C GLY A 119 20.68 -10.05 0.13
N GLU A 120 19.91 -9.22 -0.58
CA GLU A 120 18.62 -9.58 -1.19
C GLU A 120 18.77 -10.69 -2.23
N PHE A 121 19.79 -10.63 -3.09
CA PHE A 121 20.04 -11.66 -4.09
C PHE A 121 20.38 -13.00 -3.47
N LYS A 122 21.22 -13.00 -2.42
CA LYS A 122 21.54 -14.21 -1.69
C LYS A 122 20.30 -14.79 -1.02
N GLU A 123 19.51 -13.97 -0.33
CA GLU A 123 18.29 -14.40 0.33
C GLU A 123 17.24 -14.94 -0.66
N ALA A 124 16.99 -14.22 -1.74
CA ALA A 124 16.03 -14.64 -2.76
C ALA A 124 16.45 -15.97 -3.41
N ASN A 125 17.73 -16.13 -3.74
CA ASN A 125 18.22 -17.38 -4.33
C ASN A 125 18.22 -18.54 -3.32
N ASP A 126 18.66 -18.32 -2.08
CA ASP A 126 18.66 -19.35 -1.04
C ASP A 126 17.22 -19.83 -0.76
N ASN A 127 16.27 -18.90 -0.64
CA ASN A 127 14.85 -19.23 -0.45
C ASN A 127 14.28 -19.93 -1.69
N LEU A 128 14.54 -19.43 -2.91
CA LEU A 128 14.06 -20.08 -4.13
C LEU A 128 14.49 -21.56 -4.19
N GLN A 129 15.77 -21.84 -3.94
CA GLN A 129 16.28 -23.21 -3.90
C GLN A 129 15.64 -24.03 -2.76
N HIS A 130 15.42 -23.41 -1.59
CA HIS A 130 14.75 -24.06 -0.47
C HIS A 130 13.31 -24.47 -0.81
N TYR A 131 12.53 -23.56 -1.40
CA TYR A 131 11.15 -23.83 -1.81
C TYR A 131 11.07 -24.88 -2.93
N ILE A 132 12.01 -24.86 -3.90
CA ILE A 132 12.09 -25.88 -4.96
C ILE A 132 12.30 -27.25 -4.32
N PHE A 133 13.30 -27.35 -3.43
CA PHE A 133 13.60 -28.58 -2.71
C PHE A 133 12.40 -29.09 -1.91
N LEU A 134 11.73 -28.21 -1.14
CA LEU A 134 10.56 -28.59 -0.35
C LEU A 134 9.41 -29.10 -1.23
N LYS A 135 9.09 -28.39 -2.32
CA LYS A 135 8.02 -28.77 -3.22
C LYS A 135 8.29 -30.12 -3.88
N GLU A 136 9.50 -30.36 -4.36
CA GLU A 136 9.91 -31.64 -4.95
C GLU A 136 9.83 -32.77 -3.91
N LYS A 137 10.33 -32.55 -2.69
CA LYS A 137 10.28 -33.54 -1.60
C LYS A 137 8.85 -33.87 -1.19
N ILE A 138 7.96 -32.88 -1.11
CA ILE A 138 6.54 -33.11 -0.82
C ILE A 138 5.91 -33.90 -1.95
N HIS A 139 6.14 -33.53 -3.22
CA HIS A 139 5.57 -34.24 -4.36
C HIS A 139 6.00 -35.72 -4.42
N ILE A 140 7.29 -35.99 -4.17
CA ILE A 140 7.82 -37.36 -4.08
C ILE A 140 7.17 -38.12 -2.91
N SER A 141 7.12 -37.50 -1.73
CA SER A 141 6.55 -38.14 -0.53
C SER A 141 5.05 -38.41 -0.69
N ASP A 142 4.30 -37.44 -1.21
CA ASP A 142 2.87 -37.55 -1.51
C ASP A 142 2.60 -38.71 -2.47
N SER A 143 3.39 -38.81 -3.55
CA SER A 143 3.28 -39.90 -4.53
C SER A 143 3.56 -41.28 -3.90
N ILE A 144 4.63 -41.40 -3.12
CA ILE A 144 5.02 -42.66 -2.46
C ILE A 144 3.95 -43.11 -1.46
N ILE A 145 3.41 -42.19 -0.67
CA ILE A 145 2.42 -42.50 0.36
C ILE A 145 1.06 -42.81 -0.27
N LYS A 146 0.64 -42.07 -1.31
CA LYS A 146 -0.60 -42.36 -2.06
C LYS A 146 -0.62 -43.76 -2.68
N LEU A 147 0.52 -44.29 -3.08
CA LEU A 147 0.63 -45.68 -3.57
C LEU A 147 0.44 -46.75 -2.47
N GLN A 148 0.56 -46.38 -1.20
CA GLN A 148 0.52 -47.30 -0.07
C GLN A 148 -0.75 -47.19 0.78
N ILE A 149 -1.50 -46.09 0.67
CA ILE A 149 -2.83 -45.98 1.27
C ILE A 149 -3.86 -46.64 0.34
N VAL A 150 -4.76 -47.46 0.90
CA VAL A 150 -5.67 -48.32 0.13
C VAL A 150 -7.08 -47.72 0.05
N ASP A 151 -7.49 -46.96 1.07
CA ASP A 151 -8.89 -46.52 1.25
C ASP A 151 -9.08 -45.00 1.28
N ASP A 152 -8.00 -44.23 1.45
CA ASP A 152 -8.04 -42.78 1.54
C ASP A 152 -7.61 -42.15 0.20
N LYS A 153 -8.42 -41.23 -0.34
CA LYS A 153 -8.02 -40.43 -1.51
C LYS A 153 -6.98 -39.36 -1.15
N ASP A 154 -7.02 -38.89 0.10
CA ASP A 154 -6.21 -37.77 0.59
C ASP A 154 -5.34 -38.22 1.78
N ILE A 155 -4.10 -37.71 1.83
CA ILE A 155 -3.20 -37.97 2.94
C ILE A 155 -3.64 -37.12 4.15
N THR A 156 -4.04 -37.81 5.22
CA THR A 156 -4.37 -37.22 6.53
C THR A 156 -3.42 -37.71 7.62
N LEU A 157 -3.34 -37.01 8.75
CA LEU A 157 -2.59 -37.47 9.93
C LEU A 157 -2.99 -38.89 10.35
N LYS A 158 -4.29 -39.21 10.27
CA LYS A 158 -4.83 -40.55 10.56
C LYS A 158 -4.36 -41.58 9.54
N SER A 159 -4.37 -41.26 8.26
CA SER A 159 -3.88 -42.16 7.20
C SER A 159 -2.38 -42.47 7.37
N LEU A 160 -1.59 -41.47 7.80
CA LEU A 160 -0.17 -41.61 8.06
C LEU A 160 0.11 -42.48 9.30
N GLU A 161 -0.64 -42.28 10.38
CA GLU A 161 -0.58 -43.11 11.59
C GLU A 161 -0.92 -44.57 11.28
N ASN A 162 -2.00 -44.81 10.54
CA ASN A 162 -2.40 -46.16 10.12
C ASN A 162 -1.33 -46.84 9.25
N LEU A 163 -0.71 -46.10 8.33
CA LEU A 163 0.32 -46.64 7.45
C LEU A 163 1.60 -46.99 8.22
N GLU A 164 1.99 -46.17 9.20
CA GLU A 164 3.19 -46.41 10.02
C GLU A 164 3.11 -47.71 10.83
N HIS A 165 1.91 -48.07 11.30
CA HIS A 165 1.67 -49.30 12.06
C HIS A 165 1.53 -50.56 11.19
N ARG A 166 1.57 -50.44 9.86
CA ARG A 166 1.47 -51.58 8.96
C ARG A 166 2.73 -52.46 9.03
N ALA A 167 2.53 -53.77 9.17
CA ALA A 167 3.63 -54.73 9.15
C ALA A 167 4.39 -54.68 7.82
N GLY A 168 5.73 -54.66 7.88
CA GLY A 168 6.59 -54.65 6.69
C GLY A 168 6.86 -53.27 6.07
N ILE A 169 6.45 -52.18 6.71
CA ILE A 169 6.74 -50.82 6.23
C ILE A 169 8.26 -50.56 6.21
N SER A 170 8.78 -50.07 5.08
CA SER A 170 10.22 -49.86 4.92
C SER A 170 10.73 -48.66 5.74
N PRO A 171 12.00 -48.66 6.20
CA PRO A 171 12.60 -47.49 6.85
C PRO A 171 12.55 -46.22 5.99
N GLU A 172 12.61 -46.37 4.66
CA GLU A 172 12.53 -45.23 3.74
C GLU A 172 11.12 -44.65 3.69
N THR A 173 10.09 -45.49 3.64
CA THR A 173 8.70 -45.03 3.72
C THR A 173 8.42 -44.31 5.04
N LYS A 174 9.00 -44.75 6.15
CA LYS A 174 8.86 -44.05 7.45
C LYS A 174 9.38 -42.61 7.39
N LYS A 175 10.49 -42.34 6.69
CA LYS A 175 10.99 -40.96 6.52
C LYS A 175 9.99 -40.06 5.77
N HIS A 176 9.33 -40.59 4.74
CA HIS A 176 8.29 -39.86 4.02
C HIS A 176 7.06 -39.59 4.88
N ILE A 177 6.67 -40.56 5.71
CA ILE A 177 5.59 -40.40 6.70
C ILE A 177 5.93 -39.27 7.67
N ASP A 178 7.13 -39.31 8.28
CA ASP A 178 7.56 -38.30 9.25
C ASP A 178 7.64 -36.91 8.63
N PHE A 179 8.15 -36.82 7.40
CA PHE A 179 8.25 -35.56 6.65
C PHE A 179 6.86 -34.95 6.39
N LEU A 180 5.91 -35.72 5.82
CA LEU A 180 4.56 -35.21 5.56
C LEU A 180 3.78 -34.91 6.85
N ARG A 181 4.00 -35.71 7.90
CA ARG A 181 3.39 -35.46 9.22
C ARG A 181 3.80 -34.09 9.75
N GLY A 182 5.07 -33.71 9.62
CA GLY A 182 5.56 -32.40 10.03
C GLY A 182 4.76 -31.24 9.41
N PHE A 183 4.41 -31.34 8.12
CA PHE A 183 3.59 -30.33 7.46
C PHE A 183 2.12 -30.40 7.87
N LEU A 184 1.53 -31.59 7.93
CA LEU A 184 0.12 -31.77 8.30
C LEU A 184 -0.17 -31.44 9.78
N SER A 185 0.85 -31.41 10.64
CA SER A 185 0.69 -30.93 12.03
C SER A 185 0.35 -29.44 12.13
N PHE A 186 0.71 -28.65 11.11
CA PHE A 186 0.50 -27.19 11.10
C PHE A 186 -0.29 -26.70 9.88
N GLY A 187 -0.49 -27.56 8.88
CA GLY A 187 -1.19 -27.26 7.63
C GLY A 187 -2.51 -28.02 7.48
N PRO A 188 -3.46 -27.48 6.69
CA PRO A 188 -4.80 -28.07 6.57
C PRO A 188 -4.85 -29.32 5.66
N SER A 189 -4.05 -29.35 4.58
CA SER A 189 -3.90 -30.49 3.67
C SER A 189 -2.63 -30.35 2.84
N ILE A 190 -2.13 -31.46 2.27
CA ILE A 190 -0.96 -31.45 1.38
C ILE A 190 -1.18 -30.52 0.19
N ASP A 191 -2.37 -30.51 -0.42
CA ASP A 191 -2.66 -29.65 -1.58
C ASP A 191 -2.57 -28.16 -1.23
N ILE A 192 -3.08 -27.75 -0.05
CA ILE A 192 -2.99 -26.36 0.40
C ILE A 192 -1.55 -25.98 0.72
N ILE A 193 -0.76 -26.91 1.29
CA ILE A 193 0.67 -26.70 1.54
C ILE A 193 1.42 -26.51 0.20
N ILE A 194 1.12 -27.32 -0.81
CA ILE A 194 1.70 -27.17 -2.16
C ILE A 194 1.32 -25.81 -2.76
N GLU A 195 0.08 -25.37 -2.62
CA GLU A 195 -0.37 -24.05 -3.09
C GLU A 195 0.40 -22.91 -2.39
N GLN A 196 0.62 -23.00 -1.08
CA GLN A 196 1.39 -22.02 -0.31
C GLN A 196 2.86 -22.00 -0.72
N LEU A 197 3.47 -23.17 -0.93
CA LEU A 197 4.84 -23.27 -1.43
C LEU A 197 4.95 -22.70 -2.85
N GLN A 198 3.94 -22.93 -3.70
CA GLN A 198 3.92 -22.35 -5.04
C GLN A 198 3.90 -20.82 -5.00
N LYS A 199 3.13 -20.20 -4.09
CA LYS A 199 3.14 -18.73 -3.92
C LYS A 199 4.51 -18.21 -3.51
N GLY A 200 5.19 -18.92 -2.61
CA GLY A 200 6.57 -18.59 -2.21
C GLY A 200 7.56 -18.72 -3.38
N LEU A 201 7.44 -19.79 -4.17
CA LEU A 201 8.22 -19.97 -5.40
C LEU A 201 8.00 -18.83 -6.39
N ASP A 202 6.75 -18.53 -6.71
CA ASP A 202 6.40 -17.48 -7.66
C ASP A 202 6.97 -16.12 -7.21
N TYR A 203 6.91 -15.84 -5.89
CA TYR A 203 7.48 -14.64 -5.30
C TYR A 203 9.00 -14.56 -5.48
N PHE A 204 9.76 -15.55 -5.00
CA PHE A 204 11.23 -15.50 -5.08
C PHE A 204 11.75 -15.65 -6.51
N GLN A 205 11.04 -16.40 -7.36
CA GLN A 205 11.34 -16.49 -8.77
C GLN A 205 11.17 -15.12 -9.45
N GLY A 206 10.08 -14.39 -9.16
CA GLY A 206 9.89 -13.02 -9.66
C GLY A 206 10.99 -12.06 -9.22
N GLN A 207 11.47 -12.17 -7.97
CA GLN A 207 12.60 -11.39 -7.48
C GLN A 207 13.86 -11.62 -8.33
N VAL A 208 14.20 -12.89 -8.59
CA VAL A 208 15.39 -13.27 -9.37
C VAL A 208 15.24 -12.95 -10.86
N ASP A 209 14.05 -13.16 -11.43
CA ASP A 209 13.80 -12.99 -12.86
C ASP A 209 13.68 -11.52 -13.27
N TYR A 210 13.18 -10.66 -12.38
CA TYR A 210 12.87 -9.26 -12.70
C TYR A 210 13.57 -8.28 -11.77
N HIS A 211 13.32 -8.33 -10.46
CA HIS A 211 13.70 -7.26 -9.54
C HIS A 211 15.23 -7.11 -9.33
N LEU A 212 15.91 -8.25 -9.29
CA LEU A 212 17.35 -8.38 -9.04
C LEU A 212 18.14 -8.78 -10.30
N ASN A 213 17.43 -8.94 -11.42
CA ASN A 213 18.03 -9.34 -12.69
C ASN A 213 18.72 -8.15 -13.36
N MET A 214 20.04 -8.22 -13.47
CA MET A 214 20.87 -7.19 -14.09
C MET A 214 20.62 -7.02 -15.60
N ASP A 215 20.15 -8.07 -16.27
CA ASP A 215 19.90 -8.09 -17.72
C ASP A 215 18.44 -7.71 -18.07
N PHE A 216 17.53 -7.76 -17.10
CA PHE A 216 16.12 -7.39 -17.31
C PHE A 216 15.97 -5.87 -17.47
N ASN A 217 15.07 -5.43 -18.35
CA ASN A 217 14.73 -4.01 -18.54
C ASN A 217 13.21 -3.85 -18.66
N GLY A 218 12.55 -3.50 -17.54
CA GLY A 218 11.09 -3.33 -17.49
C GLY A 218 10.60 -2.17 -18.37
N ARG A 219 11.37 -1.09 -18.40
CA ARG A 219 11.11 0.09 -19.22
C ARG A 219 11.34 -0.06 -20.72
N ALA A 220 11.87 -1.18 -21.22
CA ALA A 220 12.19 -1.34 -22.65
C ALA A 220 10.99 -1.13 -23.59
N SER A 221 9.76 -1.39 -23.11
CA SER A 221 8.52 -1.18 -23.87
C SER A 221 7.99 0.25 -23.82
N LEU A 222 8.53 1.08 -22.92
CA LEU A 222 8.17 2.47 -22.74
C LEU A 222 9.14 3.32 -23.57
N SER A 223 8.61 4.13 -24.49
CA SER A 223 9.42 5.07 -25.29
C SER A 223 9.78 6.30 -24.47
N ASP A 224 10.49 6.09 -23.35
CA ASP A 224 10.80 7.09 -22.33
C ASP A 224 12.25 6.93 -21.83
N ASP A 225 12.86 8.05 -21.44
CA ASP A 225 14.11 8.08 -20.67
C ASP A 225 13.81 8.49 -19.21
N PRO A 226 14.02 7.60 -18.22
CA PRO A 226 13.71 7.87 -16.82
C PRO A 226 14.58 8.96 -16.19
N ASP A 227 15.72 9.32 -16.80
CA ASP A 227 16.62 10.37 -16.31
C ASP A 227 16.36 11.73 -17.00
N ASN A 228 15.52 11.78 -18.03
CA ASN A 228 15.18 13.02 -18.75
C ASN A 228 13.84 13.62 -18.28
N PHE A 229 13.88 14.63 -17.40
CA PHE A 229 12.69 15.29 -16.88
C PHE A 229 12.08 16.36 -17.80
N ASP A 230 12.69 16.67 -18.94
CA ASP A 230 12.13 17.58 -19.94
C ASP A 230 11.11 16.85 -20.85
N ASP A 231 11.24 15.53 -20.96
CA ASP A 231 10.25 14.68 -21.62
C ASP A 231 9.14 14.30 -20.63
N ILE A 232 8.02 15.04 -20.69
CA ILE A 232 6.91 14.90 -19.73
C ILE A 232 5.68 14.20 -20.31
N TYR A 233 5.69 13.88 -21.61
CA TYR A 233 4.55 13.35 -22.35
C TYR A 233 4.82 11.94 -22.87
N TYR A 234 4.62 10.96 -21.99
CA TYR A 234 4.74 9.53 -22.28
C TYR A 234 3.70 8.75 -21.50
N GLY A 235 3.58 7.45 -21.78
CA GLY A 235 2.56 6.59 -21.19
C GLY A 235 1.30 6.50 -22.05
N ASN A 236 0.16 6.20 -21.42
CA ASN A 236 -1.14 6.12 -22.09
C ASN A 236 -2.31 6.32 -21.13
N ASN A 237 -3.53 6.29 -21.66
CA ASN A 237 -4.77 6.43 -20.89
C ASN A 237 -5.30 5.12 -20.27
N ASN A 238 -4.61 3.99 -20.43
CA ASN A 238 -5.03 2.71 -19.83
C ASN A 238 -4.62 2.64 -18.34
N VAL A 239 -5.41 3.25 -17.48
CA VAL A 239 -5.17 3.32 -16.02
C VAL A 239 -5.28 1.96 -15.29
N MET A 240 -5.85 0.93 -15.93
CA MET A 240 -5.86 -0.45 -15.43
C MET A 240 -4.58 -1.21 -15.79
N GLY A 241 -3.77 -0.69 -16.72
CA GLY A 241 -2.63 -1.39 -17.26
C GLY A 241 -3.00 -2.70 -17.99
N PRO A 242 -2.01 -3.54 -18.32
CA PRO A 242 -2.23 -4.77 -19.11
C PRO A 242 -2.73 -5.97 -18.29
N SER A 243 -2.74 -5.90 -16.96
CA SER A 243 -3.09 -7.05 -16.10
C SER A 243 -3.93 -6.65 -14.89
N LYS A 244 -5.14 -7.23 -14.80
CA LYS A 244 -6.01 -7.06 -13.62
C LYS A 244 -5.42 -7.65 -12.35
N LYS A 245 -4.47 -8.58 -12.42
CA LYS A 245 -3.82 -9.12 -11.20
C LYS A 245 -2.94 -8.06 -10.53
N GLU A 246 -2.24 -7.28 -11.33
CA GLU A 246 -1.19 -6.35 -10.87
C GLU A 246 -1.77 -5.04 -10.30
N ILE A 247 -3.04 -4.77 -10.56
CA ILE A 247 -3.79 -3.63 -9.98
C ILE A 247 -4.52 -3.98 -8.68
N GLU A 248 -4.22 -5.14 -8.06
CA GLU A 248 -4.83 -5.55 -6.79
C GLU A 248 -4.62 -4.50 -5.69
N HIS A 249 -3.40 -3.99 -5.58
CA HIS A 249 -3.01 -3.02 -4.57
C HIS A 249 -3.77 -1.69 -4.71
N GLY A 250 -3.67 -1.02 -5.85
CA GLY A 250 -4.36 0.26 -6.07
C GLY A 250 -5.88 0.14 -6.01
N THR A 251 -6.46 -0.97 -6.48
CA THR A 251 -7.91 -1.23 -6.33
C THR A 251 -8.31 -1.34 -4.86
N HIS A 252 -7.47 -1.96 -4.02
CA HIS A 252 -7.72 -2.07 -2.58
C HIS A 252 -7.65 -0.71 -1.88
N VAL A 253 -6.62 0.08 -2.21
CA VAL A 253 -6.43 1.46 -1.75
C VAL A 253 -7.63 2.33 -2.12
N ALA A 254 -8.09 2.30 -3.38
CA ALA A 254 -9.24 3.07 -3.85
C ALA A 254 -10.54 2.71 -3.11
N GLY A 255 -10.78 1.42 -2.83
CA GLY A 255 -11.94 0.98 -2.07
C GLY A 255 -11.96 1.47 -0.62
N ILE A 256 -10.80 1.52 0.04
CA ILE A 256 -10.71 2.05 1.41
C ILE A 256 -11.15 3.51 1.40
N ILE A 257 -10.69 4.30 0.43
CA ILE A 257 -11.01 5.73 0.34
C ILE A 257 -12.49 5.93 0.01
N ALA A 258 -12.99 5.28 -1.05
CA ALA A 258 -14.15 5.75 -1.79
C ALA A 258 -15.19 4.67 -2.16
N ALA A 259 -15.07 3.41 -1.70
CA ALA A 259 -16.11 2.42 -1.94
C ALA A 259 -17.49 2.96 -1.57
N LYS A 260 -18.45 2.80 -2.47
CA LYS A 260 -19.70 3.54 -2.42
C LYS A 260 -20.50 3.16 -1.17
N ARG A 261 -20.58 4.09 -0.22
CA ARG A 261 -21.31 3.89 1.03
C ARG A 261 -22.80 3.56 0.77
N HIS A 262 -23.33 2.63 1.54
CA HIS A 262 -24.75 2.25 1.61
C HIS A 262 -25.35 1.66 0.31
N ASN A 263 -24.52 1.05 -0.54
CA ASN A 263 -24.98 0.30 -1.72
C ASN A 263 -25.28 -1.19 -1.42
N ASN A 264 -25.07 -1.65 -0.18
CA ASN A 264 -25.21 -3.03 0.30
C ASN A 264 -24.26 -4.05 -0.34
N ILE A 265 -23.15 -3.58 -0.92
CA ILE A 265 -22.12 -4.41 -1.55
C ILE A 265 -20.80 -4.17 -0.80
N GLY A 266 -19.94 -5.19 -0.73
CA GLY A 266 -18.55 -5.02 -0.28
C GLY A 266 -18.33 -4.32 1.07
N LEU A 267 -17.96 -3.05 1.00
CA LEU A 267 -17.65 -2.17 2.14
C LEU A 267 -18.18 -0.75 1.94
N ASP A 268 -18.24 0.01 3.04
CA ASP A 268 -18.43 1.45 2.99
C ASP A 268 -17.04 2.12 3.07
N GLY A 269 -16.62 2.82 2.01
CA GLY A 269 -15.38 3.61 2.01
C GLY A 269 -15.42 4.71 3.07
N ILE A 270 -14.26 5.23 3.46
CA ILE A 270 -14.19 6.25 4.51
C ILE A 270 -14.88 7.54 4.08
N ALA A 271 -14.63 8.00 2.87
CA ALA A 271 -15.21 9.22 2.33
C ALA A 271 -16.46 8.96 1.47
N ASP A 272 -17.39 9.90 1.51
CA ASP A 272 -18.40 10.13 0.48
C ASP A 272 -18.09 11.43 -0.27
N ASN A 273 -18.84 11.69 -1.35
CA ASN A 273 -18.65 12.88 -2.20
C ASN A 273 -17.20 13.05 -2.70
N VAL A 274 -16.62 11.94 -3.17
CA VAL A 274 -15.23 11.83 -3.61
C VAL A 274 -15.18 11.25 -5.02
N GLU A 275 -14.15 11.65 -5.78
CA GLU A 275 -13.78 11.04 -7.04
C GLU A 275 -12.32 10.59 -7.01
N ILE A 276 -12.04 9.38 -7.50
CA ILE A 276 -10.70 8.78 -7.60
C ILE A 276 -10.15 9.03 -8.99
N MET A 277 -9.12 9.86 -9.07
CA MET A 277 -8.26 10.00 -10.25
C MET A 277 -7.16 8.95 -10.17
N VAL A 278 -7.09 8.09 -11.17
CA VAL A 278 -6.19 6.93 -11.15
C VAL A 278 -4.87 7.29 -11.82
N LEU A 279 -3.77 7.17 -11.08
CA LEU A 279 -2.43 7.46 -11.59
C LEU A 279 -1.56 6.22 -11.46
N ARG A 280 -1.36 5.53 -12.58
CA ARG A 280 -0.55 4.33 -12.61
C ARG A 280 0.92 4.69 -12.78
N ALA A 281 1.68 4.61 -11.70
CA ALA A 281 3.10 5.00 -11.64
C ALA A 281 3.98 4.05 -10.82
N VAL A 282 3.39 3.03 -10.16
CA VAL A 282 4.11 2.06 -9.32
C VAL A 282 4.08 0.67 -9.99
N PRO A 283 5.22 0.15 -10.49
CA PRO A 283 5.28 -1.19 -11.08
C PRO A 283 5.38 -2.29 -10.00
N ASP A 284 5.44 -3.55 -10.42
CA ASP A 284 5.96 -4.64 -9.59
C ASP A 284 7.49 -4.53 -9.56
N GLY A 285 8.01 -3.88 -8.51
CA GLY A 285 9.38 -3.38 -8.42
C GLY A 285 9.38 -1.96 -7.83
N ASP A 286 10.51 -1.25 -7.93
CA ASP A 286 10.57 0.14 -7.44
C ASP A 286 10.12 1.12 -8.52
N GLU A 287 9.29 2.08 -8.13
CA GLU A 287 8.87 3.21 -8.96
C GLU A 287 10.05 4.12 -9.36
N TYR A 288 9.92 4.80 -10.51
CA TYR A 288 10.90 5.80 -10.93
C TYR A 288 10.51 7.17 -10.40
N ASP A 289 11.51 7.94 -9.96
CA ASP A 289 11.30 9.30 -9.43
C ASP A 289 10.61 10.22 -10.43
N LYS A 290 10.87 10.02 -11.74
CA LYS A 290 10.20 10.73 -12.83
C LYS A 290 8.70 10.48 -12.86
N ASP A 291 8.27 9.22 -12.81
CA ASP A 291 6.85 8.84 -12.82
C ASP A 291 6.12 9.39 -11.59
N ILE A 292 6.78 9.38 -10.41
CA ILE A 292 6.20 9.93 -9.19
C ILE A 292 6.11 11.46 -9.23
N ALA A 293 7.17 12.14 -9.64
CA ALA A 293 7.15 13.60 -9.74
C ALA A 293 6.10 14.10 -10.74
N LEU A 294 5.97 13.45 -11.89
CA LEU A 294 5.01 13.81 -12.92
C LEU A 294 3.57 13.42 -12.55
N SER A 295 3.35 12.26 -11.92
CA SER A 295 2.01 11.89 -11.45
C SER A 295 1.50 12.83 -10.34
N ILE A 296 2.36 13.28 -9.42
CA ILE A 296 1.98 14.31 -8.44
C ILE A 296 1.58 15.61 -9.16
N LYS A 297 2.38 16.09 -10.12
CA LYS A 297 2.07 17.31 -10.89
C LYS A 297 0.78 17.18 -11.68
N TYR A 298 0.59 16.06 -12.38
CA TYR A 298 -0.64 15.74 -13.11
C TYR A 298 -1.87 15.80 -12.18
N ALA A 299 -1.80 15.16 -11.00
CA ALA A 299 -2.91 15.16 -10.05
C ALA A 299 -3.28 16.59 -9.63
N VAL A 300 -2.25 17.39 -9.30
CA VAL A 300 -2.40 18.78 -8.89
C VAL A 300 -3.03 19.63 -10.00
N ASP A 301 -2.54 19.50 -11.22
CA ASP A 301 -2.97 20.30 -12.37
C ASP A 301 -4.38 19.93 -12.86
N ASN A 302 -4.78 18.66 -12.67
CA ASN A 302 -6.14 18.18 -12.91
C ASN A 302 -7.08 18.32 -11.70
N GLY A 303 -6.67 19.09 -10.67
CA GLY A 303 -7.58 19.59 -9.64
C GLY A 303 -7.71 18.70 -8.40
N ALA A 304 -6.88 17.67 -8.25
CA ALA A 304 -6.82 16.87 -7.02
C ALA A 304 -6.58 17.77 -5.81
N LYS A 305 -7.23 17.43 -4.70
CA LYS A 305 -7.09 18.13 -3.41
C LYS A 305 -6.43 17.27 -2.35
N VAL A 306 -6.42 15.96 -2.55
CA VAL A 306 -5.66 15.00 -1.75
C VAL A 306 -5.00 14.03 -2.72
N ILE A 307 -3.77 13.62 -2.43
CA ILE A 307 -3.02 12.60 -3.15
C ILE A 307 -2.67 11.51 -2.15
N ASN A 308 -2.93 10.25 -2.51
CA ASN A 308 -2.51 9.08 -1.74
C ASN A 308 -1.26 8.47 -2.37
N THR A 309 -0.21 8.29 -1.57
CA THR A 309 1.02 7.57 -1.95
C THR A 309 1.21 6.37 -1.03
N SER A 310 0.80 5.19 -1.50
CA SER A 310 0.86 3.92 -0.75
C SER A 310 2.06 3.05 -1.19
N PHE A 311 3.19 3.69 -1.45
CA PHE A 311 4.44 3.08 -1.91
C PHE A 311 5.62 3.73 -1.19
N GLY A 312 6.81 3.14 -1.34
CA GLY A 312 8.06 3.77 -0.96
C GLY A 312 9.26 2.88 -1.23
N LYS A 313 10.44 3.49 -1.27
CA LYS A 313 11.69 2.82 -1.63
C LYS A 313 12.89 3.36 -0.85
N ALA A 314 13.98 2.58 -0.84
CA ALA A 314 15.20 2.88 -0.10
C ALA A 314 16.17 3.85 -0.80
N PHE A 315 16.00 4.08 -2.11
CA PHE A 315 16.86 4.92 -2.93
C PHE A 315 16.03 5.80 -3.87
N SER A 316 16.44 7.06 -4.04
CA SER A 316 15.78 8.01 -4.95
C SER A 316 16.86 8.86 -5.64
N PRO A 317 17.41 8.40 -6.79
CA PRO A 317 18.47 9.11 -7.52
C PRO A 317 18.11 10.55 -7.90
N HIS A 318 16.82 10.83 -8.11
CA HIS A 318 16.27 12.16 -8.44
C HIS A 318 15.31 12.66 -7.36
N MET A 319 15.68 12.45 -6.09
CA MET A 319 14.89 12.93 -4.94
C MET A 319 14.61 14.45 -4.99
N ASP A 320 15.47 15.23 -5.64
CA ASP A 320 15.28 16.67 -5.87
C ASP A 320 14.03 16.96 -6.72
N LYS A 321 13.75 16.12 -7.72
CA LYS A 321 12.57 16.26 -8.60
C LYS A 321 11.28 15.85 -7.92
N VAL A 322 11.32 14.82 -7.08
CA VAL A 322 10.17 14.45 -6.24
C VAL A 322 9.91 15.53 -5.19
N LYS A 323 10.97 16.07 -4.58
CA LYS A 323 10.90 17.24 -3.70
C LYS A 323 10.26 18.45 -4.37
N GLU A 324 10.64 18.79 -5.60
CA GLU A 324 10.02 19.86 -6.37
C GLU A 324 8.51 19.63 -6.56
N ALA A 325 8.09 18.38 -6.83
CA ALA A 325 6.68 18.02 -6.99
C ALA A 325 5.89 18.12 -5.67
N ILE A 326 6.47 17.71 -4.54
CA ILE A 326 5.87 17.87 -3.20
C ILE A 326 5.65 19.37 -2.90
N LEU A 327 6.66 20.21 -3.14
CA LEU A 327 6.54 21.66 -2.94
C LEU A 327 5.54 22.30 -3.91
N TYR A 328 5.42 21.78 -5.13
CA TYR A 328 4.42 22.20 -6.10
C TYR A 328 3.00 21.91 -5.58
N ALA A 329 2.75 20.70 -5.08
CA ALA A 329 1.50 20.34 -4.43
C ALA A 329 1.18 21.25 -3.23
N ALA A 330 2.18 21.58 -2.41
CA ALA A 330 2.02 22.50 -1.27
C ALA A 330 1.57 23.89 -1.74
N LYS A 331 2.26 24.44 -2.75
CA LYS A 331 1.93 25.74 -3.35
C LYS A 331 0.52 25.79 -3.96
N LYS A 332 0.03 24.65 -4.44
CA LYS A 332 -1.29 24.49 -5.07
C LYS A 332 -2.37 24.01 -4.10
N ASP A 333 -2.08 24.00 -2.80
CA ASP A 333 -3.00 23.63 -1.73
C ASP A 333 -3.54 22.19 -1.90
N VAL A 334 -2.64 21.23 -2.11
CA VAL A 334 -2.96 19.80 -2.24
C VAL A 334 -2.28 19.03 -1.11
N LEU A 335 -3.02 18.20 -0.37
CA LEU A 335 -2.47 17.37 0.70
C LEU A 335 -1.93 16.07 0.11
N ILE A 336 -0.74 15.64 0.52
CA ILE A 336 -0.17 14.32 0.21
C ILE A 336 -0.24 13.47 1.47
N VAL A 337 -0.81 12.27 1.36
CA VAL A 337 -0.90 11.28 2.45
C VAL A 337 -0.02 10.09 2.07
N ASN A 338 1.03 9.89 2.85
CA ASN A 338 2.10 8.95 2.56
C ASN A 338 2.12 7.77 3.52
N ALA A 339 2.37 6.56 3.01
CA ALA A 339 2.61 5.39 3.83
C ALA A 339 4.03 5.42 4.43
N ALA A 340 4.20 5.01 5.69
CA ALA A 340 5.52 5.01 6.34
C ALA A 340 6.47 3.88 5.87
N GLY A 341 5.93 2.79 5.32
CA GLY A 341 6.66 1.59 4.92
C GLY A 341 6.51 0.43 5.93
N ASN A 342 6.94 -0.77 5.52
CA ASN A 342 6.57 -2.04 6.16
C ASN A 342 7.77 -2.88 6.64
N ASP A 343 8.89 -2.24 6.96
CA ASP A 343 10.18 -2.87 7.25
C ASP A 343 10.53 -2.88 8.75
N THR A 344 9.61 -2.39 9.60
CA THR A 344 9.84 -2.18 11.04
C THR A 344 11.01 -1.21 11.31
N ASP A 345 11.35 -0.36 10.35
CA ASP A 345 12.48 0.55 10.43
C ASP A 345 12.15 1.85 11.15
N ASN A 346 13.18 2.41 11.79
CA ASN A 346 13.13 3.79 12.28
C ASN A 346 13.48 4.75 11.14
N ILE A 347 12.49 5.36 10.50
CA ILE A 347 12.68 6.24 9.34
C ILE A 347 13.22 7.63 9.69
N ASP A 348 13.52 7.89 10.97
CA ASP A 348 14.38 9.01 11.38
C ASP A 348 15.88 8.69 11.15
N VAL A 349 16.23 7.41 10.94
CA VAL A 349 17.61 6.93 10.79
C VAL A 349 17.80 6.21 9.45
N VAL A 350 16.82 5.41 9.02
CA VAL A 350 16.81 4.74 7.73
C VAL A 350 16.03 5.57 6.74
N GLU A 351 16.68 5.99 5.65
CA GLU A 351 16.03 6.77 4.61
C GLU A 351 14.93 5.97 3.91
N SER A 352 13.78 6.61 3.72
CA SER A 352 12.66 6.11 2.93
C SER A 352 12.11 7.26 2.08
N TYR A 353 11.76 6.96 0.84
CA TYR A 353 11.28 7.94 -0.14
C TYR A 353 9.89 7.55 -0.65
N PRO A 354 9.01 8.52 -0.98
CA PRO A 354 9.23 9.96 -0.86
C PRO A 354 9.24 10.43 0.60
N THR A 355 9.94 11.52 0.87
CA THR A 355 9.97 12.19 2.17
C THR A 355 9.90 13.70 1.98
N ASP A 356 9.36 14.43 2.97
CA ASP A 356 9.44 15.88 3.09
C ASP A 356 10.53 16.33 4.07
N PHE A 357 11.35 15.41 4.59
CA PHE A 357 12.44 15.73 5.51
C PHE A 357 13.79 15.81 4.79
N TYR A 358 14.33 17.02 4.65
CA TYR A 358 15.62 17.27 3.98
C TYR A 358 16.49 18.14 4.88
N GLU A 359 17.78 17.79 5.00
CA GLU A 359 18.75 18.59 5.76
C GLU A 359 18.31 18.89 7.20
N GLY A 360 17.65 17.92 7.85
CA GLY A 360 17.23 18.05 9.25
C GLY A 360 15.93 18.82 9.50
N LYS A 361 15.14 19.11 8.46
CA LYS A 361 13.85 19.83 8.59
C LYS A 361 12.80 19.34 7.59
N GLU A 362 11.53 19.45 7.98
CA GLU A 362 10.41 19.36 7.04
C GLU A 362 10.44 20.56 6.08
N ILE A 363 10.32 20.29 4.78
CA ILE A 363 10.29 21.33 3.74
C ILE A 363 8.87 21.72 3.34
N ALA A 364 7.86 20.90 3.71
CA ALA A 364 6.49 21.05 3.26
C ALA A 364 5.50 20.85 4.41
N ASP A 365 4.44 21.65 4.44
CA ASP A 365 3.39 21.58 5.46
C ASP A 365 2.15 20.81 4.96
N ASN A 366 2.23 20.19 3.79
CA ASN A 366 1.13 19.49 3.11
C ASN A 366 1.32 17.97 2.97
N MET A 367 2.42 17.38 3.46
CA MET A 367 2.63 15.93 3.43
C MET A 367 2.41 15.34 4.83
N ILE A 368 1.66 14.25 4.96
CA ILE A 368 1.43 13.56 6.24
C ILE A 368 1.78 12.08 6.10
N THR A 369 2.68 11.58 6.97
CA THR A 369 3.20 10.20 6.90
C THR A 369 2.57 9.30 7.96
N ILE A 370 2.05 8.15 7.52
CA ILE A 370 1.11 7.31 8.27
C ILE A 370 1.72 5.94 8.62
N GLY A 371 1.83 5.68 9.92
CA GLY A 371 2.14 4.35 10.45
C GLY A 371 0.89 3.47 10.61
N ALA A 372 1.08 2.17 10.77
CA ALA A 372 0.00 1.18 10.87
C ALA A 372 -0.20 0.64 12.29
N ILE A 373 -1.47 0.41 12.67
CA ILE A 373 -1.86 -0.26 13.91
C ILE A 373 -2.70 -1.52 13.67
N THR A 374 -2.67 -2.40 14.67
CA THR A 374 -3.53 -3.56 14.82
C THR A 374 -4.89 -3.16 15.45
N PRO A 375 -5.92 -4.03 15.42
CA PRO A 375 -7.22 -3.72 16.03
C PRO A 375 -7.22 -3.73 17.57
N GLN A 376 -6.24 -4.36 18.20
CA GLN A 376 -6.23 -4.53 19.66
C GLN A 376 -5.40 -3.43 20.32
N PHE A 377 -5.94 -2.86 21.40
CA PHE A 377 -5.13 -2.09 22.34
C PHE A 377 -4.12 -2.98 23.08
N GLY A 378 -3.07 -2.36 23.61
CA GLY A 378 -2.03 -3.00 24.41
C GLY A 378 -0.68 -2.95 23.72
N ASP A 379 0.24 -3.78 24.19
CA ASP A 379 1.66 -3.73 23.80
C ASP A 379 1.87 -3.96 22.29
N ASN A 380 0.97 -4.69 21.62
CA ASN A 380 1.03 -4.98 20.18
C ASN A 380 0.12 -4.07 19.34
N LEU A 381 -0.18 -2.87 19.83
CA LEU A 381 -1.03 -1.92 19.12
C LEU A 381 -0.40 -1.50 17.78
N VAL A 382 0.89 -1.21 17.73
CA VAL A 382 1.59 -0.90 16.48
C VAL A 382 1.78 -2.17 15.68
N ALA A 383 1.49 -2.12 14.38
CA ALA A 383 1.64 -3.28 13.53
C ALA A 383 3.11 -3.71 13.49
N PRO A 384 3.42 -5.02 13.56
CA PRO A 384 4.80 -5.48 13.69
C PRO A 384 5.69 -5.08 12.51
N PHE A 385 5.10 -4.88 11.33
CA PHE A 385 5.77 -4.42 10.12
C PHE A 385 5.88 -2.89 10.02
N SER A 386 5.11 -2.10 10.78
CA SER A 386 5.05 -0.66 10.55
C SER A 386 6.41 0.00 10.80
N ASN A 387 6.87 0.76 9.80
CA ASN A 387 7.90 1.75 10.05
C ASN A 387 7.41 2.79 11.05
N TYR A 388 8.36 3.38 11.76
CA TYR A 388 8.13 4.36 12.82
C TYR A 388 9.20 5.44 12.80
N GLY A 389 8.96 6.56 13.48
CA GLY A 389 9.93 7.66 13.53
C GLY A 389 9.34 8.84 14.28
N LYS A 390 10.03 9.31 15.32
CA LYS A 390 9.58 10.44 16.14
C LYS A 390 9.40 11.71 15.30
N THR A 391 10.17 11.84 14.23
CA THR A 391 10.18 13.03 13.37
C THR A 391 9.39 12.80 12.10
N ASN A 392 9.59 11.65 11.44
CA ASN A 392 9.14 11.40 10.08
C ASN A 392 7.85 10.56 9.97
N VAL A 393 7.33 10.01 11.07
CA VAL A 393 5.96 9.47 11.14
C VAL A 393 5.08 10.44 11.92
N ASP A 394 4.02 10.94 11.31
CA ASP A 394 3.18 11.95 11.94
C ASP A 394 2.14 11.34 12.88
N VAL A 395 1.42 10.32 12.41
CA VAL A 395 0.27 9.74 13.10
C VAL A 395 0.08 8.29 12.65
N PHE A 396 -0.64 7.49 13.44
CA PHE A 396 -0.98 6.11 13.10
C PHE A 396 -2.45 5.95 12.67
N ALA A 397 -2.73 4.96 11.82
CA ALA A 397 -4.08 4.58 11.42
C ALA A 397 -4.21 3.05 11.20
N PRO A 398 -5.43 2.49 11.23
CA PRO A 398 -5.68 1.07 10.97
C PRO A 398 -5.00 0.53 9.72
N GLY A 399 -4.12 -0.46 9.86
CA GLY A 399 -3.37 -1.04 8.73
C GLY A 399 -3.33 -2.58 8.70
N VAL A 400 -3.93 -3.27 9.67
CA VAL A 400 -3.92 -4.74 9.75
C VAL A 400 -5.30 -5.34 9.53
N LYS A 401 -5.40 -6.35 8.65
CA LYS A 401 -6.63 -7.03 8.25
C LYS A 401 -7.67 -6.02 7.80
N ILE A 402 -7.31 -5.20 6.83
CA ILE A 402 -8.19 -4.21 6.22
C ILE A 402 -8.92 -4.84 5.04
N TRP A 403 -10.24 -4.94 5.16
CA TRP A 403 -11.12 -5.46 4.11
C TRP A 403 -11.35 -4.37 3.07
N SER A 404 -11.11 -4.64 1.79
CA SER A 404 -11.42 -3.71 0.69
C SER A 404 -11.57 -4.44 -0.65
N THR A 405 -11.91 -3.67 -1.69
CA THR A 405 -12.06 -4.10 -3.08
C THR A 405 -10.78 -4.67 -3.65
N THR A 406 -10.91 -5.62 -4.56
CA THR A 406 -9.82 -6.20 -5.37
C THR A 406 -10.38 -6.53 -6.75
N PRO A 407 -9.53 -6.64 -7.78
CA PRO A 407 -9.98 -6.78 -9.16
C PRO A 407 -10.92 -7.95 -9.39
N ASN A 408 -11.80 -7.80 -10.38
CA ASN A 408 -12.86 -8.76 -10.73
C ASN A 408 -14.00 -8.85 -9.70
N ASN A 409 -14.42 -7.70 -9.14
CA ASN A 409 -15.50 -7.61 -8.13
C ASN A 409 -15.26 -8.51 -6.91
N LYS A 410 -13.99 -8.61 -6.49
CA LYS A 410 -13.57 -9.42 -5.34
C LYS A 410 -13.19 -8.53 -4.18
N TYR A 411 -12.99 -9.14 -3.02
CA TYR A 411 -12.60 -8.44 -1.82
C TYR A 411 -11.61 -9.27 -1.02
N LYS A 412 -10.63 -8.62 -0.40
CA LYS A 412 -9.62 -9.29 0.43
C LYS A 412 -9.25 -8.47 1.65
N PHE A 413 -8.73 -9.17 2.65
CA PHE A 413 -7.99 -8.56 3.73
C PHE A 413 -6.54 -8.37 3.28
N LEU A 414 -6.03 -7.14 3.36
CA LEU A 414 -4.61 -6.83 3.20
C LEU A 414 -4.07 -6.16 4.47
N ASP A 415 -2.75 -6.18 4.61
CA ASP A 415 -1.98 -5.62 5.71
C ASP A 415 -0.94 -4.64 5.14
N GLY A 416 -0.74 -3.50 5.79
CA GLY A 416 0.32 -2.56 5.43
C GLY A 416 0.05 -1.13 5.88
N THR A 417 1.09 -0.31 5.96
CA THR A 417 0.95 1.16 5.97
C THR A 417 0.25 1.66 4.71
N SER A 418 0.35 0.90 3.61
CA SER A 418 -0.40 1.10 2.37
C SER A 418 -1.92 0.98 2.53
N MET A 419 -2.40 0.32 3.58
CA MET A 419 -3.82 0.28 3.94
C MET A 419 -4.16 1.34 5.00
N ALA A 420 -3.18 1.80 5.79
CA ALA A 420 -3.35 2.88 6.77
C ALA A 420 -3.40 4.27 6.11
N ALA A 421 -2.56 4.54 5.11
CA ALA A 421 -2.57 5.80 4.35
C ALA A 421 -3.95 6.12 3.73
N PRO A 422 -4.62 5.21 2.98
CA PRO A 422 -5.92 5.51 2.38
C PRO A 422 -7.05 5.74 3.40
N GLN A 423 -6.94 5.19 4.61
CA GLN A 423 -7.84 5.51 5.72
C GLN A 423 -7.77 7.01 6.05
N VAL A 424 -6.55 7.54 6.16
CA VAL A 424 -6.29 8.96 6.45
C VAL A 424 -6.60 9.84 5.24
N THR A 425 -6.34 9.37 4.02
CA THR A 425 -6.79 10.02 2.78
C THR A 425 -8.30 10.22 2.79
N GLY A 426 -9.08 9.22 3.19
CA GLY A 426 -10.53 9.35 3.34
C GLY A 426 -10.93 10.38 4.40
N VAL A 427 -10.26 10.41 5.55
CA VAL A 427 -10.49 11.43 6.60
C VAL A 427 -10.20 12.84 6.07
N ALA A 428 -9.06 13.05 5.40
CA ALA A 428 -8.70 14.32 4.80
C ALA A 428 -9.71 14.76 3.74
N THR A 429 -10.16 13.82 2.91
CA THR A 429 -11.17 14.03 1.86
C THR A 429 -12.48 14.53 2.45
N LEU A 430 -12.99 13.89 3.50
CA LEU A 430 -14.21 14.34 4.18
C LEU A 430 -14.08 15.74 4.80
N VAL A 431 -12.95 16.02 5.46
CA VAL A 431 -12.69 17.35 6.00
C VAL A 431 -12.69 18.39 4.87
N ARG A 432 -12.01 18.12 3.75
CA ARG A 432 -11.99 19.06 2.60
C ARG A 432 -13.36 19.20 1.94
N SER A 433 -14.13 18.12 1.85
CA SER A 433 -15.47 18.09 1.28
C SER A 433 -16.42 18.99 2.09
N LEU A 434 -16.40 18.87 3.42
CA LEU A 434 -17.27 19.65 4.32
C LEU A 434 -16.77 21.08 4.56
N TYR A 435 -15.47 21.33 4.40
CA TYR A 435 -14.85 22.63 4.67
C TYR A 435 -13.89 23.03 3.54
N PRO A 436 -14.39 23.36 2.34
CA PRO A 436 -13.57 23.59 1.15
C PRO A 436 -12.62 24.80 1.23
N ARG A 437 -12.74 25.63 2.27
CA ARG A 437 -11.85 26.77 2.54
C ARG A 437 -10.64 26.41 3.42
N LEU A 438 -10.64 25.25 4.06
CA LEU A 438 -9.49 24.79 4.84
C LEU A 438 -8.36 24.38 3.89
N LYS A 439 -7.17 24.92 4.15
CA LYS A 439 -5.96 24.61 3.40
C LYS A 439 -5.45 23.21 3.72
N ALA A 440 -4.67 22.61 2.81
CA ALA A 440 -4.01 21.32 3.00
C ALA A 440 -3.25 21.25 4.33
N SER A 441 -2.47 22.28 4.67
CA SER A 441 -1.72 22.32 5.93
C SER A 441 -2.60 22.44 7.17
N GLN A 442 -3.76 23.09 7.06
CA GLN A 442 -4.75 23.12 8.14
C GLN A 442 -5.40 21.74 8.33
N VAL A 443 -5.66 21.01 7.24
CA VAL A 443 -6.18 19.64 7.29
C VAL A 443 -5.14 18.68 7.91
N LYS A 444 -3.86 18.77 7.52
CA LYS A 444 -2.74 18.04 8.19
C LYS A 444 -2.76 18.33 9.70
N ALA A 445 -2.77 19.60 10.08
CA ALA A 445 -2.77 20.01 11.49
C ALA A 445 -4.01 19.50 12.25
N ILE A 446 -5.21 19.54 11.66
CA ILE A 446 -6.44 19.00 12.26
C ILE A 446 -6.28 17.52 12.55
N ILE A 447 -5.89 16.71 11.55
CA ILE A 447 -5.75 15.25 11.69
C ILE A 447 -4.77 14.90 12.81
N MET A 448 -3.61 15.57 12.82
CA MET A 448 -2.58 15.38 13.84
C MET A 448 -3.03 15.80 15.24
N ALA A 449 -3.72 16.94 15.35
CA ALA A 449 -4.14 17.48 16.63
C ALA A 449 -5.36 16.74 17.22
N SER A 450 -6.28 16.27 16.38
CA SER A 450 -7.55 15.65 16.81
C SER A 450 -7.46 14.15 17.09
N GLY A 451 -6.33 13.51 16.78
CA GLY A 451 -6.13 12.08 17.03
C GLY A 451 -6.24 11.70 18.51
N ILE A 452 -6.52 10.42 18.77
CA ILE A 452 -6.62 9.84 20.10
C ILE A 452 -5.23 9.54 20.64
N SER A 453 -4.90 10.12 21.79
CA SER A 453 -3.67 9.78 22.52
C SER A 453 -3.80 8.41 23.18
N ILE A 454 -2.76 7.60 23.07
CA ILE A 454 -2.68 6.30 23.74
C ILE A 454 -1.70 6.40 24.89
N ASN A 455 -2.21 6.20 26.10
CA ASN A 455 -1.41 6.07 27.30
C ASN A 455 -1.09 4.59 27.49
N GLY A 456 0.16 4.19 27.20
CA GLY A 456 0.54 2.79 27.28
C GLY A 456 1.97 2.57 26.81
N LYS A 457 2.50 1.41 27.17
CA LYS A 457 3.80 0.91 26.71
C LYS A 457 3.57 0.02 25.50
N ILE A 458 4.32 0.27 24.43
CA ILE A 458 4.16 -0.40 23.14
C ILE A 458 5.44 -1.17 22.81
N THR A 459 5.29 -2.19 21.98
CA THR A 459 6.38 -2.94 21.34
C THR A 459 6.42 -2.57 19.86
N VAL A 460 7.61 -2.21 19.37
CA VAL A 460 7.86 -1.94 17.95
C VAL A 460 9.20 -2.59 17.59
N GLY A 461 9.16 -3.60 16.71
CA GLY A 461 10.31 -4.46 16.44
C GLY A 461 10.90 -5.04 17.72
N GLU A 462 12.21 -4.88 17.90
CA GLU A 462 12.91 -5.33 19.11
C GLU A 462 12.72 -4.39 20.32
N LYS A 463 12.23 -3.16 20.10
CA LYS A 463 12.03 -2.17 21.17
C LYS A 463 10.76 -2.47 21.94
N LYS A 464 10.91 -2.69 23.24
CA LYS A 464 9.80 -2.89 24.19
C LYS A 464 9.64 -1.68 25.08
N ASN A 465 8.42 -1.47 25.57
CA ASN A 465 8.08 -0.45 26.55
C ASN A 465 8.29 1.00 26.08
N VAL A 466 8.16 1.27 24.78
CA VAL A 466 8.22 2.63 24.22
C VAL A 466 6.86 3.30 24.25
N SER A 467 6.83 4.61 24.42
CA SER A 467 5.62 5.42 24.29
C SER A 467 5.33 5.76 22.81
N MET A 468 4.07 6.04 22.48
CA MET A 468 3.70 6.44 21.11
C MET A 468 4.43 7.72 20.66
N THR A 469 4.76 8.64 21.57
CA THR A 469 5.48 9.89 21.25
C THR A 469 6.99 9.70 21.02
N GLU A 470 7.51 8.50 21.28
CA GLU A 470 8.89 8.14 20.91
C GLU A 470 8.97 7.56 19.50
N ILE A 471 7.83 7.19 18.90
CA ILE A 471 7.75 6.47 17.62
C ILE A 471 6.91 7.20 16.56
N SER A 472 6.25 8.32 16.92
CA SER A 472 5.67 9.28 15.99
C SER A 472 5.63 10.69 16.58
N LYS A 473 5.48 11.68 15.71
CA LYS A 473 5.43 13.12 16.05
C LYS A 473 4.28 13.43 17.01
N THR A 474 3.12 12.83 16.78
CA THR A 474 1.92 13.10 17.59
C THR A 474 1.71 12.10 18.73
N GLY A 475 2.21 10.88 18.58
CA GLY A 475 1.87 9.76 19.47
C GLY A 475 0.38 9.38 19.45
N LYS A 476 -0.34 9.69 18.37
CA LYS A 476 -1.80 9.55 18.27
C LYS A 476 -2.23 8.57 17.19
N ILE A 477 -3.48 8.12 17.32
CA ILE A 477 -4.23 7.40 16.29
C ILE A 477 -5.27 8.35 15.67
N VAL A 478 -5.40 8.34 14.34
CA VAL A 478 -6.39 9.16 13.63
C VAL A 478 -7.82 8.86 14.10
N ASN A 479 -8.64 9.91 14.22
CA ASN A 479 -10.05 9.79 14.59
C ASN A 479 -10.90 10.79 13.80
N LEU A 480 -11.81 10.29 12.95
CA LEU A 480 -12.62 11.12 12.06
C LEU A 480 -13.59 12.00 12.84
N TYR A 481 -14.26 11.45 13.85
CA TYR A 481 -15.23 12.19 14.65
C TYR A 481 -14.60 13.45 15.28
N ASN A 482 -13.44 13.30 15.91
CA ASN A 482 -12.69 14.42 16.48
C ASN A 482 -12.18 15.39 15.41
N ALA A 483 -11.75 14.89 14.25
CA ALA A 483 -11.30 15.73 13.15
C ALA A 483 -12.41 16.66 12.64
N ILE A 484 -13.63 16.15 12.47
CA ILE A 484 -14.79 16.97 12.06
C ILE A 484 -15.12 18.03 13.12
N LEU A 485 -15.13 17.67 14.41
CA LEU A 485 -15.37 18.65 15.48
C LEU A 485 -14.30 19.75 15.55
N MET A 486 -13.05 19.39 15.30
CA MET A 486 -11.94 20.36 15.27
C MET A 486 -12.01 21.25 14.04
N ALA A 487 -12.35 20.69 12.88
CA ALA A 487 -12.59 21.43 11.65
C ALA A 487 -13.75 22.42 11.77
N ASP A 488 -14.85 22.06 12.44
CA ASP A 488 -15.96 22.98 12.74
C ASP A 488 -15.47 24.22 13.52
N LYS A 489 -14.63 24.01 14.54
CA LYS A 489 -14.05 25.11 15.34
C LYS A 489 -13.11 25.99 14.51
N MET A 490 -12.25 25.37 13.70
CA MET A 490 -11.29 26.08 12.87
C MET A 490 -11.97 26.89 11.77
N ASN A 491 -12.94 26.30 11.07
CA ASN A 491 -13.73 26.97 10.03
C ASN A 491 -14.57 28.13 10.59
N ALA A 492 -15.05 28.01 11.83
CA ALA A 492 -15.74 29.10 12.53
C ALA A 492 -14.79 30.19 13.09
N GLY A 493 -13.48 30.09 12.87
CA GLY A 493 -12.49 31.03 13.39
C GLY A 493 -12.28 30.95 14.91
N LYS A 494 -12.79 29.89 15.56
CA LYS A 494 -12.72 29.67 17.02
C LYS A 494 -11.45 28.92 17.46
N LEU A 495 -10.66 28.42 16.50
CA LEU A 495 -9.40 27.72 16.73
C LEU A 495 -8.40 28.12 15.64
N LYS A 496 -7.13 28.31 16.04
CA LYS A 496 -5.97 28.39 15.16
C LYS A 496 -4.96 27.37 15.67
N LEU A 497 -4.44 26.55 14.76
CA LEU A 497 -3.43 25.52 15.02
C LEU A 497 -2.09 25.96 14.44
#